data_AF-A0A931T112-F1
#
_entry.id   AF-A0A931T112-F1
#
_cell.length_a   1.000
_cell.length_b   1.000
_cell.length_c   1.000
_cell.angle_alpha   90.00
_cell.angle_beta   90.00
_cell.angle_gamma   90.00
#
_symmetry.space_group_name_H-M   'P 1'
#
loop_
_entity.id
_entity.type
_entity.pdbx_description
1 polymer ?
#
loop_
_entity_poly.entity_id
_entity_poly.type
_entity_poly.pdbx_seq_one_letter_code
_entity_poly.pdbx_strand_id
1 'polypeptide(L)'
;MKISDVRCHLMSVPRPDGPGACRNWLFVEVETDAGLTGLGEATTEYHELAVKAQIEAELRPRLLGMNPAEIERIWQMGYREFWWRRGVVHTSAFSGVDMALWDIAG
;
A
#
# COMPACT_ATOMS: atom_id res chain seq x y z
N MET A 1 -0.81 15.91 12.20
CA MET A 1 -0.93 15.21 10.92
C MET A 1 -1.33 13.79 11.21
N LYS A 2 -2.41 13.32 10.59
CA LYS A 2 -2.94 11.98 10.73
C LYS A 2 -3.32 11.44 9.36
N ILE A 3 -3.20 10.13 9.17
CA ILE A 3 -3.67 9.45 7.98
C ILE A 3 -5.21 9.52 7.97
N SER A 4 -5.77 10.15 6.94
CA SER A 4 -7.21 10.30 6.73
C SER A 4 -7.77 9.25 5.79
N ASP A 5 -6.98 8.78 4.82
CA ASP A 5 -7.38 7.71 3.92
C ASP A 5 -6.19 6.91 3.37
N VAL A 6 -6.45 5.69 2.91
CA VAL A 6 -5.51 4.85 2.16
C VAL A 6 -6.25 4.21 1.00
N ARG A 7 -5.80 4.45 -0.23
CA ARG A 7 -6.45 3.98 -1.47
C ARG A 7 -5.49 3.21 -2.35
N CYS A 8 -6.05 2.33 -3.18
CA CYS A 8 -5.31 1.56 -4.15
C CYS A 8 -5.74 1.90 -5.58
N HIS A 9 -4.76 2.17 -6.44
CA HIS A 9 -4.95 2.40 -7.86
C HIS A 9 -4.37 1.23 -8.64
N LEU A 10 -5.26 0.35 -9.12
CA LEU A 10 -4.89 -0.73 -10.02
C LEU A 10 -4.86 -0.20 -11.45
N MET A 11 -3.67 -0.11 -12.02
CA MET A 11 -3.45 0.27 -13.41
C MET A 11 -3.11 -0.96 -14.23
N SER A 12 -3.82 -1.15 -15.33
CA SER A 12 -3.55 -2.22 -16.29
C SER A 12 -3.01 -1.61 -17.58
N VAL A 13 -1.80 -1.98 -17.98
CA VAL A 13 -1.25 -1.60 -19.28
C VAL A 13 -1.53 -2.72 -20.29
N PRO A 14 -2.33 -2.46 -21.35
CA PRO A 14 -2.54 -3.41 -22.42
C PRO A 14 -1.22 -3.76 -23.10
N ARG A 15 -1.05 -5.03 -23.46
CA ARG A 15 0.13 -5.47 -24.20
C ARG A 15 0.12 -4.86 -25.62
N PRO A 16 1.26 -4.36 -26.14
CA PRO A 16 1.33 -3.84 -27.51
C PRO A 16 1.06 -4.89 -28.59
N ASP A 17 1.27 -6.17 -28.27
CA ASP A 17 1.31 -7.33 -29.15
C ASP A 17 0.02 -8.18 -29.17
N GLY A 18 -1.04 -7.78 -28.45
CA GLY A 18 -2.35 -8.43 -28.50
C GLY A 18 -2.91 -8.84 -27.13
N PRO A 19 -3.97 -9.67 -27.10
CA PRO A 19 -4.66 -10.05 -25.87
C PRO A 19 -3.82 -11.07 -25.07
N GLY A 20 -2.86 -10.57 -24.29
CA GLY A 20 -2.13 -11.31 -23.27
C GLY A 20 -2.42 -10.72 -21.88
N ALA A 21 -2.01 -11.44 -20.82
CA ALA A 21 -2.13 -10.93 -19.45
C ALA A 21 -1.48 -9.54 -19.37
N CYS A 22 -2.28 -8.55 -18.99
CA CYS A 22 -1.86 -7.16 -18.88
C CYS A 22 -0.83 -7.05 -17.76
N ARG A 23 0.18 -6.18 -17.95
CA ARG A 23 1.06 -5.83 -16.83
C ARG A 23 0.27 -4.90 -15.93
N ASN A 24 -0.06 -5.39 -14.75
CA ASN A 24 -0.76 -4.62 -13.75
C ASN A 24 0.27 -3.97 -12.83
N TRP A 25 0.00 -2.72 -12.47
CA TRP A 25 0.70 -2.02 -11.41
C TRP A 25 -0.31 -1.64 -10.35
N LEU A 26 0.07 -1.81 -9.09
CA LEU A 26 -0.75 -1.42 -7.96
C LEU A 26 -0.07 -0.28 -7.23
N PHE A 27 -0.63 0.92 -7.34
CA PHE A 27 -0.18 2.06 -6.56
C PHE A 27 -1.00 2.21 -5.29
N VAL A 28 -0.35 2.67 -4.23
CA VAL A 28 -0.93 2.96 -2.93
C VAL A 28 -0.84 4.46 -2.70
N GLU A 29 -1.96 5.08 -2.38
CA GLU A 29 -2.07 6.49 -2.07
C GLU A 29 -2.45 6.63 -0.60
N VAL A 30 -1.67 7.39 0.17
CA VAL A 30 -1.93 7.70 1.59
C VAL A 30 -2.27 9.17 1.71
N GLU A 31 -3.49 9.50 2.10
CA GLU A 31 -3.96 10.87 2.32
C GLU A 31 -3.84 11.24 3.81
N THR A 32 -3.56 12.51 4.09
CA THR A 32 -3.50 13.04 5.46
C THR A 32 -4.50 14.17 5.72
N ASP A 33 -4.86 14.36 6.98
CA ASP A 33 -5.70 15.48 7.44
C ASP A 33 -5.09 16.87 7.22
N ALA A 34 -3.79 16.93 6.90
CA ALA A 34 -3.07 18.15 6.57
C ALA A 34 -3.06 18.47 5.06
N GLY A 35 -3.71 17.65 4.23
CA GLY A 35 -3.75 17.80 2.78
C GLY A 35 -2.48 17.28 2.06
N LEU A 36 -1.53 16.67 2.77
CA LEU A 36 -0.42 15.95 2.15
C LEU A 36 -0.87 14.57 1.71
N THR A 37 -0.32 14.14 0.58
CA THR A 37 -0.57 12.81 -0.01
C THR A 37 0.78 12.20 -0.37
N GLY A 38 0.95 10.93 -0.07
CA GLY A 38 2.13 10.16 -0.48
C GLY A 38 1.75 9.01 -1.40
N LEU A 39 2.65 8.68 -2.31
CA LEU A 39 2.48 7.60 -3.26
C LEU A 39 3.51 6.48 -3.03
N GLY A 40 3.05 5.24 -3.13
CA GLY A 40 3.89 4.07 -3.12
C GLY A 40 3.42 3.01 -4.11
N GLU A 41 4.24 1.97 -4.29
CA GLU A 41 4.02 0.93 -5.28
C GLU A 41 4.03 -0.45 -4.60
N ALA A 42 3.03 -1.28 -4.88
CA ALA A 42 2.78 -2.56 -4.22
C ALA A 42 2.53 -3.69 -5.22
N THR A 43 3.12 -3.62 -6.41
CA THR A 43 2.88 -4.62 -7.46
C THR A 43 3.33 -5.99 -6.97
N THR A 44 2.52 -6.99 -7.27
CA THR A 44 2.88 -8.40 -7.10
C THR A 44 2.26 -9.11 -8.27
N GLU A 45 3.10 -9.53 -9.20
CA GLU A 45 2.71 -10.02 -10.51
C GLU A 45 1.55 -11.01 -10.41
N TYR A 46 0.41 -10.64 -11.00
CA TYR A 46 -0.83 -11.40 -11.07
C TYR A 46 -1.59 -11.59 -9.75
N HIS A 47 -1.15 -10.97 -8.67
CA HIS A 47 -1.76 -11.04 -7.34
C HIS A 47 -2.27 -9.67 -6.85
N GLU A 48 -2.41 -8.69 -7.74
CA GLU A 48 -2.70 -7.31 -7.37
C GLU A 48 -4.05 -7.16 -6.67
N LEU A 49 -5.04 -8.01 -6.99
CA LEU A 49 -6.33 -8.03 -6.31
C LEU A 49 -6.21 -8.50 -4.85
N ALA A 50 -5.33 -9.47 -4.58
CA ALA A 50 -5.07 -9.94 -3.23
C ALA A 50 -4.33 -8.87 -2.41
N VAL A 51 -3.34 -8.20 -3.02
CA VAL A 51 -2.62 -7.08 -2.39
C VAL A 51 -3.55 -5.91 -2.13
N LYS A 52 -4.39 -5.54 -3.10
CA LYS A 52 -5.42 -4.50 -2.95
C LYS A 52 -6.35 -4.83 -1.78
N ALA A 53 -6.86 -6.06 -1.70
CA ALA A 53 -7.72 -6.48 -0.60
C ALA A 53 -7.00 -6.40 0.75
N GLN A 54 -5.73 -6.82 0.80
CA GLN A 54 -4.90 -6.70 2.01
C GLN A 54 -4.72 -5.24 2.44
N ILE A 55 -4.58 -4.30 1.50
CA ILE A 55 -4.46 -2.88 1.84
C ILE A 55 -5.81 -2.33 2.31
N GLU A 56 -6.86 -2.48 1.52
CA GLU A 56 -8.15 -1.83 1.77
C GLU A 56 -8.92 -2.44 2.95
N ALA A 57 -8.89 -3.78 3.11
CA ALA A 57 -9.66 -4.46 4.14
C ALA A 57 -8.90 -4.60 5.47
N GLU A 58 -7.57 -4.73 5.42
CA GLU A 58 -6.77 -5.03 6.61
C GLU A 58 -5.87 -3.87 7.04
N LEU A 59 -5.06 -3.29 6.16
CA LEU A 59 -4.11 -2.24 6.56
C LEU A 59 -4.81 -0.90 6.78
N ARG A 60 -5.69 -0.47 5.87
CA ARG A 60 -6.38 0.82 5.93
C ARG A 60 -7.05 1.06 7.29
N PRO A 61 -7.91 0.17 7.83
CA PRO A 61 -8.57 0.42 9.12
C PRO A 61 -7.60 0.56 10.30
N ARG A 62 -6.42 -0.06 10.22
CA ARG A 62 -5.37 0.03 11.26
C ARG A 62 -4.55 1.32 11.15
N LEU A 63 -4.36 1.82 9.93
CA LEU A 63 -3.57 3.01 9.63
C LEU A 63 -4.33 4.33 9.87
N LEU A 64 -5.66 4.31 9.72
CA LEU A 64 -6.48 5.51 9.90
C LEU A 64 -6.27 6.13 11.29
N GLY A 65 -6.00 7.44 11.31
CA GLY A 65 -5.76 8.20 12.53
C GLY A 65 -4.34 8.09 13.10
N MET A 66 -3.48 7.22 12.56
CA MET A 66 -2.06 7.17 12.92
C MET A 66 -1.32 8.40 12.37
N ASN A 67 -0.24 8.79 13.04
CA ASN A 67 0.62 9.87 12.56
C ASN A 67 1.59 9.32 11.49
N PRO A 68 1.55 9.81 10.23
CA PRO A 68 2.40 9.29 9.16
C PRO A 68 3.90 9.51 9.42
N ALA A 69 4.28 10.45 10.29
CA ALA A 69 5.69 10.67 10.67
C ALA A 69 6.24 9.59 11.62
N GLU A 70 5.38 8.74 12.21
CA GLU A 70 5.81 7.63 13.06
C GLU A 70 6.07 6.37 12.24
N ILE A 71 6.87 6.49 11.17
CA ILE A 71 7.12 5.43 10.17
C ILE A 71 7.58 4.14 10.85
N GLU A 72 8.54 4.21 11.76
CA GLU A 72 9.03 3.04 12.49
C GLU A 72 7.92 2.37 13.33
N ARG A 73 7.02 3.16 13.94
CA ARG A 73 5.89 2.60 14.71
C ARG A 73 4.92 1.86 13.80
N ILE A 74 4.59 2.46 12.66
CA ILE A 74 3.74 1.84 11.64
C ILE A 74 4.41 0.56 11.11
N TRP A 75 5.72 0.63 10.85
CA TRP A 75 6.51 -0.53 10.42
C TRP A 75 6.48 -1.67 11.44
N GLN A 76 6.71 -1.36 12.73
CA GLN A 76 6.64 -2.37 13.79
C GLN A 76 5.23 -2.94 13.96
N MET A 77 4.17 -2.17 13.74
CA MET A 77 2.78 -2.67 13.71
C MET A 77 2.62 -3.70 12.58
N GLY A 78 3.00 -3.35 11.34
CA GLY A 78 2.93 -4.27 10.20
C GLY A 78 3.85 -5.49 10.35
N TYR A 79 5.00 -5.31 11.00
CA TYR A 79 5.98 -6.37 11.19
C TYR A 79 5.59 -7.29 12.37
N ARG A 80 5.48 -6.77 13.58
CA ARG A 80 5.36 -7.60 14.80
C ARG A 80 3.94 -8.07 15.09
N GLU A 81 2.93 -7.29 14.73
CA GLU A 81 1.54 -7.63 15.07
C GLU A 81 0.93 -8.62 14.08
N PHE A 82 1.64 -8.94 13.00
CA PHE A 82 1.29 -10.02 12.10
C PHE A 82 1.74 -11.37 12.68
N TRP A 83 0.79 -12.10 13.26
CA TRP A 83 1.03 -13.34 14.02
C TRP A 83 1.65 -14.48 13.20
N TRP A 84 1.35 -14.56 11.91
CA TRP A 84 1.82 -15.63 11.03
C TRP A 84 3.03 -15.20 10.21
N ARG A 85 3.75 -16.14 9.59
CA ARG A 85 4.81 -15.77 8.64
C ARG A 85 4.19 -14.94 7.52
N ARG A 86 4.65 -13.69 7.40
CA ARG A 86 4.19 -12.74 6.40
C ARG A 86 4.47 -13.31 5.01
N GLY A 87 3.42 -13.46 4.23
CA GLY A 87 3.49 -13.92 2.84
C GLY A 87 3.68 -12.74 1.88
N VAL A 88 3.97 -13.06 0.62
CA VAL A 88 4.20 -12.08 -0.46
C VAL A 88 3.13 -10.99 -0.49
N VAL A 89 1.85 -11.37 -0.35
CA VAL A 89 0.74 -10.40 -0.39
C VAL A 89 0.87 -9.33 0.70
N HIS A 90 1.15 -9.74 1.93
CA HIS A 90 1.26 -8.81 3.06
C HIS A 90 2.52 -7.96 2.97
N THR A 91 3.67 -8.56 2.62
CA THR A 91 4.92 -7.82 2.51
C THR A 91 4.89 -6.79 1.39
N SER A 92 4.29 -7.12 0.24
CA SER A 92 4.14 -6.18 -0.88
C SER A 92 3.16 -5.06 -0.55
N ALA A 93 2.01 -5.39 0.05
CA ALA A 93 1.04 -4.40 0.52
C ALA A 93 1.69 -3.40 1.48
N PHE A 94 2.44 -3.91 2.44
CA PHE A 94 3.09 -3.08 3.46
C PHE A 94 4.24 -2.25 2.89
N SER A 95 5.00 -2.78 1.94
CA SER A 95 6.05 -2.03 1.23
C SER A 95 5.50 -0.82 0.47
N GLY A 96 4.34 -0.96 -0.16
CA GLY A 96 3.69 0.17 -0.84
C GLY A 96 3.24 1.26 0.13
N VAL A 97 2.71 0.88 1.29
CA VAL A 97 2.38 1.84 2.36
C VAL A 97 3.64 2.52 2.88
N ASP A 98 4.71 1.78 3.15
CA ASP A 98 5.97 2.32 3.67
C ASP A 98 6.58 3.38 2.73
N MET A 99 6.61 3.09 1.42
CA MET A 99 7.05 4.07 0.43
C MET A 99 6.18 5.32 0.41
N ALA A 100 4.86 5.20 0.49
CA ALA A 100 3.96 6.35 0.55
C ALA A 100 4.18 7.20 1.82
N LEU A 101 4.52 6.58 2.95
CA LEU A 101 4.86 7.31 4.18
C LEU A 101 6.19 8.06 4.05
N TRP A 102 7.18 7.46 3.40
CA TRP A 102 8.45 8.13 3.09
C TRP A 102 8.28 9.26 2.08
N ASP A 103 7.37 9.13 1.12
CA ASP A 103 7.02 10.22 0.19
C ASP A 103 6.40 11.41 0.91
N ILE A 104 5.55 11.18 1.93
CA ILE A 104 5.01 12.25 2.81
C ILE A 104 6.12 12.92 3.64
N ALA A 105 7.16 12.18 4.00
CA ALA A 105 8.23 12.65 4.87
C ALA A 105 9.34 13.43 4.14
N GLY A 106 9.44 13.28 2.82
CA GLY A 106 10.42 13.96 1.96
C GLY A 106 10.20 15.47 1.87
#